data_AF-A0AAN4T4U0-F1
#
_entry.id   AF-A0AAN4T4U0-F1
#
_cell.length_a   1.000
_cell.length_b   1.000
_cell.length_c   1.000
_cell.angle_alpha   90.00
_cell.angle_beta   90.00
_cell.angle_gamma   90.00
#
_symmetry.space_group_name_H-M   'P 1'
#
loop_
_entity.id
_entity.type
_entity.pdbx_description
1 polymer ?
#
loop_
_entity_poly.entity_id
_entity_poly.type
_entity_poly.pdbx_seq_one_letter_code
_entity_poly.pdbx_strand_id
1 'polypeptide(L)'
;MSGNRLTSLAGIEAAKNLTSFTAAQNQIQSLNISGTQSSLKELSLSGNALKNLEGVNQFKALENLDVSQNKITSVAISTPNNTITYIDLSHNFIPKSELELNENRIPKALA
;
A
#
# COMPACT_ATOMS: atom_id res chain seq x y z
N MET A 1 13.29 22.96 6.29
CA MET A 1 12.28 21.90 6.12
C MET A 1 12.99 20.62 5.71
N SER A 2 13.34 19.77 6.67
CA SER A 2 13.91 18.45 6.40
C SER A 2 12.75 17.49 6.13
N GLY A 3 12.23 17.50 4.90
CA GLY A 3 11.27 16.46 4.48
C GLY A 3 11.94 15.09 4.56
N ASN A 4 11.23 14.11 5.11
CA ASN A 4 11.73 12.73 5.14
C ASN A 4 11.98 12.25 3.70
N ARG A 5 13.09 11.56 3.49
CA ARG A 5 13.58 11.15 2.15
C ARG A 5 13.55 9.64 1.96
N LEU A 6 12.65 8.93 2.63
CA LEU A 6 12.53 7.49 2.40
C LEU A 6 12.11 7.27 0.95
N THR A 7 12.88 6.46 0.23
CA THR A 7 12.59 6.08 -1.16
C THR A 7 12.08 4.65 -1.26
N SER A 8 12.15 3.87 -0.19
CA SER A 8 11.76 2.46 -0.14
C SER A 8 11.37 2.01 1.27
N LEU A 9 10.65 0.89 1.36
CA LEU A 9 10.33 0.18 2.59
C LEU A 9 11.37 -0.90 2.97
N ALA A 10 12.54 -0.88 2.36
CA ALA A 10 13.58 -1.87 2.60
C ALA A 10 13.92 -1.99 4.10
N GLY A 11 13.98 -3.21 4.61
CA GLY A 11 14.25 -3.52 6.02
C GLY A 11 12.99 -3.60 6.89
N ILE A 12 11.81 -3.16 6.40
CA ILE A 12 10.57 -3.26 7.18
C ILE A 12 10.23 -4.73 7.49
N GLU A 13 10.59 -5.68 6.63
CA GLU A 13 10.41 -7.13 6.80
C GLU A 13 11.08 -7.69 8.06
N ALA A 14 12.11 -7.01 8.58
CA ALA A 14 12.82 -7.43 9.79
C ALA A 14 12.05 -7.08 11.07
N ALA A 15 11.12 -6.12 11.02
CA ALA A 15 10.39 -5.65 12.19
C ALA A 15 9.22 -6.60 12.53
N LYS A 16 9.52 -7.69 13.24
CA LYS A 16 8.57 -8.80 13.51
C LYS A 16 7.43 -8.50 14.48
N ASN A 17 7.51 -7.37 15.19
CA ASN A 17 6.50 -6.94 16.17
C ASN A 17 5.85 -5.60 15.76
N LEU A 18 6.17 -5.08 14.57
CA LEU A 18 5.64 -3.80 14.11
C LEU A 18 4.21 -4.00 13.62
N THR A 19 3.26 -3.33 14.26
CA THR A 19 1.82 -3.45 13.95
C THR A 19 1.29 -2.28 13.14
N SER A 20 1.86 -1.08 13.32
CA SER A 20 1.49 0.13 12.59
C SER A 20 2.74 0.89 12.15
N PHE A 21 2.74 1.40 10.92
CA PHE A 21 3.85 2.16 10.36
C PHE A 21 3.33 3.29 9.47
N THR A 22 3.84 4.49 9.69
CA THR A 22 3.56 5.65 8.83
C THR A 22 4.85 6.13 8.18
N ALA A 23 4.81 6.25 6.86
CA ALA A 23 5.84 6.91 6.06
C ALA A 23 5.19 7.90 5.09
N ALA A 24 4.17 8.63 5.57
CA ALA A 24 3.53 9.70 4.83
C ALA A 24 4.53 10.81 4.43
N GLN A 25 4.27 11.48 3.32
CA GLN A 25 5.08 12.60 2.81
C GLN A 25 6.56 12.25 2.61
N ASN A 26 6.81 11.11 1.95
CA ASN A 26 8.13 10.62 1.57
C ASN A 26 8.25 10.51 0.03
N GLN A 27 9.25 9.77 -0.46
CA GLN A 27 9.51 9.56 -1.89
C GLN A 27 9.45 8.07 -2.25
N ILE A 28 8.65 7.29 -1.52
CA ILE A 28 8.50 5.85 -1.74
C ILE A 28 7.80 5.61 -3.08
N GLN A 29 8.42 4.79 -3.91
CA GLN A 29 7.94 4.51 -5.27
C GLN A 29 7.42 3.08 -5.44
N SER A 30 7.64 2.20 -4.46
CA SER A 30 7.22 0.81 -4.51
C SER A 30 6.90 0.25 -3.12
N LEU A 31 5.92 -0.66 -3.07
CA LEU A 31 5.61 -1.49 -1.91
C LEU A 31 6.52 -2.72 -1.81
N ASN A 32 7.33 -3.00 -2.83
CA ASN A 32 8.19 -4.17 -2.85
C ASN A 32 9.22 -4.14 -1.71
N ILE A 33 9.29 -5.25 -0.98
CA ILE A 33 10.25 -5.51 0.09
C ILE A 33 11.02 -6.80 -0.21
N SER A 34 12.15 -7.03 0.47
CA SER A 34 13.03 -8.18 0.18
C SER A 34 12.49 -9.54 0.66
N GLY A 35 11.41 -9.54 1.45
CA GLY A 35 10.82 -10.73 2.05
C GLY A 35 9.34 -10.57 2.33
N THR A 36 8.90 -11.00 3.51
CA THR A 36 7.52 -10.86 3.97
C THR A 36 7.47 -10.06 5.27
N GLN A 37 6.42 -9.25 5.39
CA GLN A 37 6.10 -8.54 6.62
C GLN A 37 4.81 -9.13 7.18
N SER A 38 4.91 -9.80 8.34
CA SER A 38 3.85 -10.66 8.90
C SER A 38 3.13 -10.09 10.13
N SER A 39 3.59 -8.97 10.70
CA SER A 39 2.95 -8.34 11.88
C SER A 39 2.23 -7.03 11.57
N LEU A 40 2.59 -6.38 10.46
CA LEU A 40 2.07 -5.05 10.14
C LEU A 40 0.61 -5.12 9.69
N LYS A 41 -0.27 -4.46 10.44
CA LYS A 41 -1.71 -4.36 10.21
C LYS A 41 -2.11 -3.03 9.59
N GLU A 42 -1.37 -1.98 9.88
CA GLU A 42 -1.67 -0.61 9.43
C GLU A 42 -0.45 -0.01 8.72
N LEU A 43 -0.63 0.45 7.49
CA LEU A 43 0.41 1.09 6.70
C LEU A 43 -0.14 2.37 6.05
N SER A 44 0.45 3.51 6.39
CA SER A 44 0.18 4.78 5.71
C SER A 44 1.39 5.23 4.90
N LEU A 45 1.16 5.37 3.59
CA LEU A 45 2.08 5.85 2.58
C LEU A 45 1.48 7.05 1.83
N SER A 46 0.61 7.83 2.49
CA SER A 46 0.02 8.99 1.85
C SER A 46 1.06 10.02 1.43
N GLY A 47 0.85 10.69 0.30
CA GLY A 47 1.79 11.71 -0.17
C GLY A 47 3.16 11.13 -0.58
N ASN A 48 3.17 9.98 -1.23
CA ASN A 48 4.37 9.36 -1.80
C ASN A 48 4.32 9.37 -3.35
N ALA A 49 5.11 8.53 -4.01
CA ALA A 49 5.21 8.47 -5.46
C ALA A 49 4.89 7.07 -6.03
N LEU A 50 4.04 6.30 -5.35
CA LEU A 50 3.58 4.98 -5.82
C LEU A 50 2.83 5.13 -7.15
N LYS A 51 3.04 4.17 -8.06
CA LYS A 51 2.37 4.10 -9.38
C LYS A 51 1.39 2.94 -9.53
N ASN A 52 1.52 1.92 -8.68
CA ASN A 52 0.67 0.75 -8.60
C ASN A 52 0.76 0.17 -7.18
N LEU A 53 0.06 -0.94 -6.95
CA LEU A 53 0.03 -1.66 -5.67
C LEU A 53 0.86 -2.96 -5.70
N GLU A 54 1.70 -3.18 -6.72
CA GLU A 54 2.54 -4.38 -6.80
C GLU A 54 3.46 -4.48 -5.58
N GLY A 55 3.55 -5.69 -5.00
CA GLY A 55 4.26 -5.96 -3.75
C GLY A 55 3.37 -5.89 -2.49
N VAL A 56 2.14 -5.36 -2.58
CA VAL A 56 1.22 -5.31 -1.42
C VAL A 56 0.89 -6.70 -0.85
N ASN A 57 0.96 -7.74 -1.66
CA ASN A 57 0.79 -9.14 -1.26
C ASN A 57 1.94 -9.66 -0.35
N GLN A 58 3.06 -8.94 -0.20
CA GLN A 58 4.15 -9.29 0.71
C GLN A 58 3.84 -8.95 2.18
N PHE A 59 2.82 -8.12 2.43
CA PHE A 59 2.35 -7.76 3.76
C PHE A 59 1.21 -8.71 4.18
N LYS A 60 1.56 -9.75 4.92
CA LYS A 60 0.69 -10.92 5.19
C LYS A 60 -0.35 -10.71 6.30
N ALA A 61 -0.31 -9.58 6.99
CA ALA A 61 -1.25 -9.22 8.05
C ALA A 61 -1.88 -7.84 7.82
N LEU A 62 -1.69 -7.24 6.64
CA LEU A 62 -2.07 -5.85 6.38
C LEU A 62 -3.59 -5.74 6.21
N GLU A 63 -4.22 -5.00 7.11
CA GLU A 63 -5.67 -4.82 7.18
C GLU A 63 -6.06 -3.44 6.65
N ASN A 64 -5.29 -2.40 6.99
CA ASN A 64 -5.55 -1.00 6.65
C ASN A 64 -4.39 -0.40 5.85
N LEU A 65 -4.70 0.07 4.64
CA LEU A 65 -3.72 0.68 3.73
C LEU A 65 -4.17 2.08 3.30
N ASP A 66 -3.38 3.09 3.65
CA ASP A 66 -3.54 4.45 3.12
C ASP A 66 -2.45 4.71 2.08
N VAL A 67 -2.87 4.83 0.82
CA VAL A 67 -2.02 5.20 -0.33
C VAL A 67 -2.59 6.44 -1.03
N SER A 68 -3.32 7.26 -0.29
CA SER A 68 -3.87 8.51 -0.82
C SER A 68 -2.76 9.46 -1.28
N GLN A 69 -3.09 10.40 -2.17
CA GLN A 69 -2.13 11.41 -2.64
C GLN A 69 -0.84 10.79 -3.22
N ASN A 70 -0.98 9.73 -4.02
CA ASN A 70 0.12 9.10 -4.76
C ASN A 70 -0.07 9.33 -6.27
N LYS A 71 0.62 8.54 -7.11
CA LYS A 71 0.53 8.61 -8.57
C LYS A 71 0.01 7.28 -9.15
N ILE A 72 -0.85 6.58 -8.40
CA ILE A 72 -1.35 5.26 -8.79
C ILE A 72 -2.27 5.39 -9.99
N THR A 73 -2.00 4.62 -11.04
CA THR A 73 -2.82 4.60 -12.26
C THR A 73 -3.63 3.31 -12.42
N SER A 74 -3.33 2.29 -11.62
CA SER A 74 -3.98 0.98 -11.65
C SER A 74 -3.93 0.34 -10.26
N VAL A 75 -5.05 -0.25 -9.84
CA VAL A 75 -5.13 -1.09 -8.62
C VAL A 75 -5.05 -2.58 -8.95
N ALA A 76 -5.10 -2.96 -10.23
CA ALA A 76 -4.82 -4.32 -10.66
C ALA A 76 -3.41 -4.75 -10.26
N ILE A 77 -3.30 -5.93 -9.65
CA ILE A 77 -2.04 -6.55 -9.23
C ILE A 77 -1.95 -8.00 -9.69
N SER A 78 -0.72 -8.47 -9.90
CA SER A 78 -0.41 -9.82 -10.36
C SER A 78 -0.78 -10.92 -9.37
N THR A 79 -0.75 -10.62 -8.07
CA THR A 79 -1.10 -11.55 -6.99
C THR A 79 -2.01 -10.84 -5.99
N PRO A 80 -3.26 -11.30 -5.79
CA PRO A 80 -4.21 -10.67 -4.87
C PRO A 80 -3.69 -10.50 -3.44
N ASN A 81 -4.20 -9.47 -2.75
CA ASN A 81 -4.09 -9.34 -1.30
C ASN A 81 -5.45 -9.61 -0.66
N ASN A 82 -5.50 -10.68 0.14
CA ASN A 82 -6.73 -11.14 0.79
C ASN A 82 -6.89 -10.65 2.24
N THR A 83 -5.98 -9.80 2.73
CA THR A 83 -5.99 -9.34 4.13
C THR A 83 -6.50 -7.92 4.29
N ILE A 84 -6.42 -7.11 3.24
CA ILE A 84 -6.88 -5.72 3.27
C ILE A 84 -8.40 -5.68 3.42
N THR A 85 -8.85 -4.94 4.43
CA THR A 85 -10.27 -4.68 4.72
C THR A 85 -10.64 -3.20 4.58
N TYR A 86 -9.63 -2.33 4.54
CA TYR A 86 -9.79 -0.90 4.25
C TYR A 86 -8.62 -0.39 3.41
N ILE A 87 -8.96 0.36 2.36
CA ILE A 87 -7.97 1.05 1.53
C ILE A 87 -8.43 2.48 1.18
N ASP A 88 -7.56 3.46 1.39
CA ASP A 88 -7.75 4.82 0.89
C ASP A 88 -6.91 5.03 -0.39
N LEU A 89 -7.62 5.20 -1.51
CA LEU A 89 -7.06 5.44 -2.84
C LEU A 89 -7.29 6.89 -3.32
N SER A 90 -7.81 7.77 -2.47
CA SER A 90 -8.15 9.14 -2.83
C SER A 90 -6.94 9.90 -3.37
N HIS A 91 -7.18 10.88 -4.25
CA HIS A 91 -6.11 11.69 -4.85
C HIS A 91 -5.03 10.87 -5.58
N ASN A 92 -5.45 9.87 -6.35
CA ASN A 92 -4.64 9.14 -7.34
C ASN A 92 -5.21 9.34 -8.76
N PHE A 93 -4.69 8.60 -9.74
CA PHE A 93 -5.07 8.67 -11.16
C PHE A 93 -5.71 7.36 -11.65
N ILE A 94 -6.44 6.66 -10.77
CA ILE A 94 -7.07 5.37 -11.05
C ILE A 94 -8.35 5.59 -11.88
N PRO A 95 -8.54 4.85 -12.99
CA PRO A 95 -9.77 4.94 -13.76
C PRO A 95 -10.96 4.38 -12.97
N LYS A 96 -12.14 4.98 -13.15
CA LYS A 96 -13.36 4.56 -12.44
C LYS A 96 -13.71 3.07 -12.64
N SER A 97 -13.35 2.50 -13.79
CA SER A 97 -13.57 1.08 -14.11
C SER A 97 -12.82 0.12 -13.17
N GLU A 98 -11.72 0.57 -12.57
CA GLU A 98 -10.94 -0.23 -11.62
C GLU A 98 -11.38 -0.04 -10.16
N LEU A 99 -12.30 0.89 -9.90
CA LEU A 99 -12.85 1.17 -8.57
C LEU A 99 -14.15 0.41 -8.29
N GLU A 100 -14.51 -0.56 -9.13
CA GLU A 100 -15.60 -1.48 -8.82
C GLU A 100 -15.28 -2.29 -7.56
N LEU A 101 -16.16 -2.21 -6.57
CA LEU A 101 -15.96 -2.86 -5.27
C LEU A 101 -16.57 -4.27 -5.23
N ASN A 102 -15.97 -5.15 -4.45
CA ASN A 102 -16.55 -6.42 -4.01
C ASN A 102 -17.49 -6.23 -2.80
N GLU A 103 -18.06 -7.33 -2.26
CA GLU A 103 -18.94 -7.26 -1.07
C GLU A 103 -18.29 -6.62 0.17
N ASN A 104 -16.96 -6.70 0.27
CA ASN A 104 -16.17 -6.17 1.38
C ASN A 104 -15.76 -4.71 1.15
N ARG A 105 -16.31 -4.04 0.13
CA ARG A 105 -15.99 -2.65 -0.24
C ARG A 105 -14.52 -2.44 -0.64
N ILE A 106 -13.87 -3.46 -1.17
CA ILE A 106 -12.49 -3.43 -1.70
C ILE A 106 -12.52 -3.50 -3.23
N PRO A 107 -11.67 -2.76 -3.97
CA PRO A 107 -11.59 -2.88 -5.42
C PRO A 107 -11.35 -4.32 -5.86
N LYS A 108 -12.18 -4.84 -6.78
CA LYS A 108 -12.11 -6.24 -7.23
C LYS A 108 -10.75 -6.63 -7.77
N ALA A 109 -10.03 -5.69 -8.40
CA ALA A 109 -8.72 -5.98 -9.01
C ALA A 109 -7.57 -6.08 -7.98
N LEU A 110 -7.83 -5.76 -6.71
CA LEU A 110 -6.90 -5.94 -5.59
C LEU A 110 -7.11 -7.29 -4.86
N ALA A 111 -8.30 -7.86 -4.99
CA ALA A 111 -8.79 -9.04 -4.26
C ALA A 111 -8.83 -10.31 -5.12
#